data_AF-A0A438JVV9-F1
#
_entry.id   AF-A0A438JVV9-F1
#
_cell.length_a   1.000
_cell.length_b   1.000
_cell.length_c   1.000
_cell.angle_alpha   90.00
_cell.angle_beta   90.00
_cell.angle_gamma   90.00
#
_symmetry.space_group_name_H-M   'P 1'
#
loop_
_entity.id
_entity.type
_entity.pdbx_description
1 polymer ?
#
loop_
_entity_poly.entity_id
_entity_poly.type
_entity_poly.pdbx_seq_one_letter_code
_entity_poly.pdbx_strand_id
1 'polypeptide(L)' 'MATYHLLWVLLRLKLCAAYDQHLNMILGDVEEIVTTVEIDDETYEEIVRTTRRTVPFLFVRGDGVILVSPPLRTA' A
#
# COMPACT_ATOMS: atom_id res chain seq x y z
N MET A 1 -16.01 0.90 -18.09
CA MET A 1 -16.54 -0.15 -17.20
C MET A 1 -15.37 -0.96 -16.65
N ALA A 2 -14.63 -0.58 -15.61
CA ALA A 2 -14.74 0.50 -14.62
C ALA A 2 -13.46 1.35 -14.65
N THR A 3 -13.61 2.66 -14.55
CA THR A 3 -12.55 3.68 -14.58
C THR A 3 -11.89 3.78 -13.21
N TYR A 4 -10.97 2.86 -12.89
CA TYR A 4 -10.17 2.93 -11.65
C TYR A 4 -9.15 4.07 -11.78
N HIS A 5 -9.46 5.26 -11.28
CA HIS A 5 -8.59 6.43 -11.51
C HIS A 5 -7.58 6.74 -10.41
N LEU A 6 -7.67 6.16 -9.21
CA LEU A 6 -6.59 6.24 -8.23
C LEU A 6 -6.47 4.95 -7.41
N LEU A 7 -5.30 4.32 -7.50
CA LEU A 7 -4.88 3.19 -6.69
C LEU A 7 -3.81 3.67 -5.72
N TRP A 8 -4.14 3.78 -4.44
CA TRP A 8 -3.15 4.02 -3.39
C TRP A 8 -2.81 2.70 -2.72
N VAL A 9 -1.54 2.33 -2.71
CA VAL A 9 -1.03 1.16 -1.99
C VAL A 9 -0.29 1.65 -0.76
N LEU A 10 -0.79 1.31 0.42
CA LEU A 10 -0.13 1.56 1.70
C LEU A 10 0.34 0.22 2.26
N LEU A 11 1.64 0.08 2.45
CA LEU A 11 2.24 -1.08 3.11
C LEU A 11 2.53 -0.73 4.58
N ARG A 12 1.89 -1.44 5.50
CA ARG A 12 2.25 -1.41 6.93
C ARG A 12 3.16 -2.58 7.22
N LEU A 13 4.32 -2.26 7.80
CA LEU A 13 5.43 -3.19 7.98
C LEU A 13 5.69 -3.32 9.48
N LYS A 14 5.78 -4.57 9.97
CA LYS A 14 6.22 -4.86 11.33
C LYS A 14 7.73 -5.02 11.42
N LEU A 15 8.33 -5.64 10.41
CA LEU A 15 9.77 -5.92 10.39
C LEU A 15 10.34 -5.65 8.99
N CYS A 16 11.39 -4.82 8.93
CA CYS A 16 12.23 -4.68 7.74
C CYS A 16 13.50 -5.51 7.96
N ALA A 17 13.70 -6.53 7.14
CA ALA A 17 14.85 -7.42 7.27
C ALA A 17 16.10 -6.86 6.58
N ALA A 18 15.93 -6.25 5.40
CA ALA A 18 17.01 -5.68 4.62
C ALA A 18 16.49 -4.60 3.66
N TYR A 19 17.34 -3.63 3.35
CA TYR A 19 17.12 -2.62 2.30
C TYR A 19 18.40 -2.36 1.51
N ASP A 20 18.28 -1.85 0.28
CA ASP A 20 19.41 -1.46 -0.57
C ASP A 20 19.39 0.02 -0.97
N GLN A 21 20.39 0.45 -1.78
CA GLN A 21 20.49 1.83 -2.29
C GLN A 21 19.37 2.22 -3.25
N HIS A 22 18.72 1.24 -3.88
CA HIS A 22 17.58 1.46 -4.76
C HIS A 22 16.27 1.48 -3.98
N LEU A 23 16.32 1.32 -2.64
CA LEU A 23 15.16 1.14 -1.75
C LEU A 23 14.37 -0.14 -2.02
N ASN A 24 15.00 -1.17 -2.58
CA ASN A 24 14.44 -2.52 -2.55
C ASN A 24 14.44 -3.02 -1.11
N MET A 25 13.34 -3.60 -0.65
CA MET A 25 13.17 -4.03 0.73
C MET A 25 12.63 -5.45 0.82
N ILE A 26 13.15 -6.21 1.79
CA ILE A 26 12.59 -7.50 2.20
C ILE A 26 11.87 -7.29 3.51
N LEU A 27 10.58 -7.60 3.50
CA LEU A 27 9.66 -7.26 4.56
C LEU A 27 9.00 -8.52 5.11
N GLY A 28 8.88 -8.58 6.44
CA GLY A 28 8.20 -9.65 7.17
C GLY A 28 6.93 -9.13 7.86
N ASP A 29 5.88 -9.96 7.87
CA ASP A 29 4.57 -9.64 8.43
C ASP A 29 4.01 -8.31 7.91
N VAL A 30 3.74 -8.26 6.60
CA VAL A 30 3.25 -7.05 5.92
C VAL A 30 1.74 -7.06 5.83
N GLU A 31 1.13 -5.93 6.16
CA GLU A 31 -0.26 -5.62 5.86
C GLU A 31 -0.32 -4.67 4.67
N GLU A 32 -0.75 -5.19 3.53
CA GLU A 32 -1.02 -4.42 2.33
C GLU A 32 -2.44 -3.85 2.38
N ILE A 33 -2.55 -2.54 2.24
CA ILE A 33 -3.81 -1.82 2.20
C ILE A 33 -3.92 -1.15 0.83
N VAL A 34 -4.82 -1.69 0.01
CA VAL A 34 -5.11 -1.17 -1.32
C VAL A 34 -6.38 -0.35 -1.26
N THR A 35 -6.27 0.93 -1.58
CA THR A 35 -7.42 1.85 -1.65
C THR A 35 -7.71 2.15 -3.11
N THR A 36 -8.87 1.73 -3.59
CA THR A 36 -9.37 1.99 -4.93
C THR A 36 -10.52 2.98 -4.85
N VAL A 37 -10.42 4.08 -5.59
CA VAL A 37 -11.52 5.02 -5.77
C VAL A 37 -12.22 4.67 -7.08
N GLU A 38 -13.47 4.24 -6.98
CA GLU A 38 -14.37 4.01 -8.11
C GLU A 38 -15.32 5.20 -8.22
N ILE A 39 -15.44 5.78 -9.42
CA ILE A 39 -16.39 6.87 -9.71
C ILE A 39 -17.51 6.26 -10.54
N ASP A 40 -18.76 6.45 -10.11
CA ASP A 40 -19.92 6.08 -10.90
C ASP A 40 -20.18 7.12 -12.00
N ASP A 41 -20.29 6.68 -13.26
CA ASP A 41 -20.39 7.56 -14.43
C ASP A 41 -21.76 8.29 -14.52
N GLU A 42 -22.78 7.86 -13.75
CA GLU A 42 -24.13 8.43 -13.76
C GLU A 42 -24.42 9.37 -12.58
N THR A 43 -23.98 8.99 -11.38
CA THR A 43 -24.25 9.75 -10.14
C THR A 43 -23.05 10.59 -9.67
N TYR A 44 -21.87 10.42 -10.27
CA TYR A 44 -20.61 11.02 -9.84
C TYR A 44 -20.25 10.74 -8.37
N GLU A 45 -20.79 9.66 -7.79
CA GLU A 45 -20.46 9.27 -6.43
C GLU A 45 -19.07 8.62 -6.37
N GLU A 46 -18.25 9.07 -5.41
CA GLU A 46 -16.94 8.50 -5.12
C GLU A 46 -17.08 7.33 -4.14
N ILE A 47 -16.94 6.10 -4.63
CA ILE A 47 -16.95 4.91 -3.80
C ILE A 47 -15.50 4.54 -3.46
N VAL A 48 -15.10 4.81 -2.22
CA VAL A 48 -13.78 4.41 -1.69
C VAL A 48 -13.86 2.98 -1.20
N ARG A 49 -13.15 2.06 -1.88
CA ARG A 49 -12.99 0.68 -1.43
C ARG A 49 -11.60 0.47 -0.87
N THR A 50 -11.53 -0.09 0.34
CA THR A 50 -10.27 -0.46 0.98
C THR A 50 -10.20 -1.97 1.13
N THR A 51 -9.22 -2.60 0.48
CA THR A 51 -8.92 -4.02 0.62
C THR A 51 -7.66 -4.18 1.45
N ARG A 52 -7.69 -5.04 2.48
CA ARG A 52 -6.53 -5.36 3.31
C ARG A 52 -6.10 -6.80 3.09
N ARG A 53 -4.81 -7.03 2.94
CA ARG A 53 -4.21 -8.36 2.77
C ARG A 53 -3.00 -8.48 3.67
N THR A 54 -2.88 -9.61 4.35
CA THR A 54 -1.70 -9.93 5.18
C THR A 54 -0.85 -10.93 4.43
N VAL A 55 0.43 -10.61 4.24
CA VAL A 55 1.40 -11.48 3.58
C VAL A 55 2.59 -11.70 4.51
N PRO A 56 3.03 -12.96 4.70
CA PRO A 56 4.09 -13.25 5.67
C PRO A 56 5.45 -12.72 5.22
N PHE A 57 5.75 -12.79 3.92
CA PHE A 57 6.98 -12.26 3.33
C PHE A 57 6.67 -11.54 2.02
N LEU A 58 7.23 -10.35 1.86
CA LEU A 58 7.08 -9.54 0.67
C LEU A 58 8.42 -8.93 0.25
N PHE A 59 8.74 -9.07 -1.03
CA PHE A 59 9.83 -8.33 -1.66
C PHE A 59 9.24 -7.10 -2.36
N VAL A 60 9.69 -5.91 -1.94
CA VAL A 60 9.26 -4.65 -2.54
C VAL A 60 10.40 -4.09 -3.37
N ARG A 61 10.09 -3.72 -4.61
CA ARG A 61 11.01 -3.02 -5.50
C ARG A 61 10.94 -1.52 -5.24
N GLY A 62 12.09 -0.87 -5.11
CA GLY A 62 12.17 0.52 -4.65
C GLY A 62 11.68 1.57 -5.65
N ASP A 63 11.50 1.23 -6.92
CA ASP A 63 10.96 2.15 -7.94
C ASP A 63 9.54 2.66 -7.61
N GLY A 64 8.77 1.93 -6.78
CA GLY A 64 7.43 2.32 -6.34
C GLY A 64 7.36 2.94 -4.95
N VAL A 65 8.51 3.13 -4.28
CA VAL A 65 8.56 3.67 -2.90
C VAL A 65 8.55 5.20 -2.96
N ILE A 66 7.49 5.80 -2.44
CA ILE A 66 7.33 7.27 -2.41
C ILE A 66 7.79 7.85 -1.07
N LEU A 67 7.39 7.23 0.03
CA LEU A 67 7.69 7.70 1.39
C LEU A 67 7.80 6.50 2.34
N VAL A 68 8.79 6.57 3.23
CA VAL A 68 8.93 5.64 4.35
C VAL A 68 8.76 6.44 5.63
N SER A 69 7.86 5.99 6.52
CA SER A 69 7.67 6.60 7.83
C SER A 69 7.52 5.52 8.91
N PRO A 70 8.04 5.75 10.13
CA PRO A 70 7.83 4.82 11.23
C PRO A 70 6.35 4.79 11.62
N PRO A 71 5.82 3.65 12.11
CA PRO A 71 4.48 3.62 12.68
C PRO A 71 4.43 4.57 13.87
N LEU A 72 3.30 5.28 14.02
CA LEU A 72 3.02 6.08 15.22
C LEU A 72 3.18 5.17 16.44
N ARG A 73 4.23 5.41 17.24
CA ARG A 73 4.34 4.82 18.58
C ARG A 73 3.14 5.33 19.37
N THR A 74 2.13 4.50 19.55
CA THR A 74 1.17 4.69 20.64
C THR A 74 1.98 4.44 21.92
N ALA A 75 2.25 5.52 22.67
CA ALA A 75 2.85 5.44 24.00
C ALA A 75 1.89 4.77 24.99
#